data_AF-A0A383D421-F1
#
_entry.id   AF-A0A383D421-F1
#
_cell.length_a   1.000
_cell.length_b   1.000
_cell.length_c   1.000
_cell.angle_alpha   90.00
_cell.angle_beta   90.00
_cell.angle_gamma   90.00
#
_symmetry.space_group_name_H-M   'P 1'
#
loop_
_entity.id
_entity.type
_entity.pdbx_description
1 polymer ?
#
loop_
_entity_poly.entity_id
_entity_poly.type
_entity_poly.pdbx_seq_one_letter_code
_entity_poly.pdbx_strand_id
1 'polypeptide(L)'
;MVPTEPRDPVGANWADGRILSPGEAAVRADDHSVVVGDGVFETTGVLDGVPFALTRHLARLARSATGLGIQAPDDARIRDAVAEVLAADRRAGLLRITWSSGPGPLGSGRGDEPGTLVLSTGPGNVWPATERVHLGPWARNEHGALTGLKTTSYAENAKALAVAHRLGCTEALFRNTAGHLCEGTGTNVFLVVDDVLVTPPLSSGCLAGVTRDLLLELVDVVERD
;
A
#
# COMPACT_ATOMS: atom_id res chain seq x y z
N MET A 1 -24.05 26.47 21.55
CA MET A 1 -22.97 26.02 20.66
C MET A 1 -21.89 25.45 21.56
N VAL A 2 -21.80 24.12 21.67
CA VAL A 2 -20.77 23.52 22.54
C VAL A 2 -19.42 23.75 21.85
N PRO A 3 -18.45 24.42 22.50
CA PRO A 3 -17.11 24.54 21.93
C PRO A 3 -16.55 23.13 21.76
N THR A 4 -16.29 22.72 20.52
CA THR A 4 -15.51 21.52 20.26
C THR A 4 -14.09 21.80 20.74
N GLU A 5 -13.63 21.06 21.74
CA GLU A 5 -12.22 21.07 22.14
C GLU A 5 -11.31 20.89 20.91
N PRO A 6 -10.12 21.52 20.88
CA PRO A 6 -9.15 21.29 19.84
C PRO A 6 -8.85 19.79 19.81
N ARG A 7 -9.25 19.15 18.73
CA ARG A 7 -9.01 17.73 18.48
C ARG A 7 -7.52 17.55 18.22
N ASP A 8 -6.87 16.63 18.93
CA ASP A 8 -5.48 16.27 18.65
C ASP A 8 -5.29 16.02 17.14
N PRO A 9 -4.19 16.51 16.54
CA PRO A 9 -3.92 16.26 15.13
C PRO A 9 -3.80 14.75 14.89
N VAL A 10 -4.42 14.26 13.82
CA VAL A 10 -4.24 12.87 13.39
C VAL A 10 -2.94 12.78 12.60
N GLY A 11 -2.13 11.76 12.88
CA GLY A 11 -0.84 11.53 12.26
C GLY A 11 0.31 11.51 13.28
N ALA A 12 0.87 10.33 13.47
CA ALA A 12 2.13 10.08 14.15
C ALA A 12 3.07 9.35 13.18
N ASN A 13 4.37 9.57 13.36
CA ASN A 13 5.42 8.88 12.61
C ASN A 13 6.35 8.15 13.59
N TRP A 14 6.77 6.96 13.20
CA TRP A 14 7.71 6.13 13.93
C TRP A 14 8.79 5.66 12.96
N ALA A 15 10.04 5.67 13.37
CA ALA A 15 11.14 5.09 12.60
C ALA A 15 12.17 4.45 13.52
N ASP A 16 12.55 3.21 13.20
CA ASP A 16 13.60 2.42 13.87
C ASP A 16 13.66 2.55 15.41
N GLY A 17 12.54 2.32 16.07
CA GLY A 17 12.46 2.17 17.53
C GLY A 17 11.98 3.40 18.31
N ARG A 18 11.50 4.44 17.62
CA ARG A 18 11.01 5.65 18.30
C ARG A 18 9.96 6.41 17.50
N ILE A 19 9.10 7.11 18.24
CA ILE A 19 8.22 8.16 17.70
C ILE A 19 9.07 9.37 17.28
N LEU A 20 8.73 9.95 16.14
CA LEU A 20 9.40 11.12 15.57
C LEU A 20 8.67 12.41 15.95
N SER A 21 9.44 13.47 16.16
CA SER A 21 8.89 14.82 16.30
C SER A 21 8.37 15.35 14.95
N PRO A 22 7.40 16.28 14.93
CA PRO A 22 6.97 16.92 13.69
C PRO A 22 8.15 17.53 12.91
N GLY A 23 8.29 17.15 11.63
CA GLY A 23 9.37 17.63 10.75
C GLY A 23 10.70 16.91 10.89
N GLU A 24 10.83 15.97 11.82
CA GLU A 24 12.02 15.15 11.96
C GLU A 24 12.15 14.14 10.80
N ALA A 25 13.38 13.95 10.30
CA ALA A 25 13.63 13.04 9.19
C ALA A 25 13.51 11.57 9.63
N ALA A 26 12.66 10.81 8.94
CA ALA A 26 12.45 9.38 9.18
C ALA A 26 13.44 8.49 8.41
N VAL A 27 13.90 8.95 7.25
CA VAL A 27 14.69 8.17 6.30
C VAL A 27 15.86 9.01 5.82
N ARG A 28 17.01 8.36 5.60
CA ARG A 28 18.21 9.01 5.06
C ARG A 28 18.05 9.28 3.56
N ALA A 29 18.74 10.30 3.06
CA ALA A 29 18.70 10.64 1.64
C ALA A 29 19.31 9.57 0.73
N ASP A 30 20.18 8.71 1.26
CA ASP A 30 20.83 7.59 0.58
C ASP A 30 20.11 6.23 0.80
N ASP A 31 18.96 6.22 1.46
CA ASP A 31 18.13 5.02 1.56
C ASP A 31 17.57 4.64 0.19
N HIS A 32 17.67 3.36 -0.16
CA HIS A 32 17.33 2.86 -1.48
C HIS A 32 15.83 2.90 -1.80
N SER A 33 14.94 2.99 -0.80
CA SER A 33 13.53 3.31 -1.05
C SER A 33 13.33 4.74 -1.60
N VAL A 34 14.23 5.66 -1.27
CA VAL A 34 14.25 7.04 -1.78
C VAL A 34 15.01 7.10 -3.11
N VAL A 35 16.19 6.48 -3.19
CA VAL A 35 17.09 6.60 -4.36
C VAL A 35 16.53 5.84 -5.57
N VAL A 36 16.07 4.60 -5.37
CA VAL A 36 15.68 3.70 -6.48
C VAL A 36 14.33 3.00 -6.27
N GLY A 37 13.60 3.32 -5.20
CA GLY A 37 12.31 2.70 -4.88
C GLY A 37 12.39 1.26 -4.37
N ASP A 38 13.56 0.81 -3.90
CA ASP A 38 13.78 -0.56 -3.41
C ASP A 38 13.30 -0.70 -1.96
N GLY A 39 12.03 -1.03 -1.83
CA GLY A 39 11.34 -1.20 -0.56
C GLY A 39 9.94 -1.75 -0.78
N VAL A 40 9.32 -2.19 0.30
CA VAL A 40 7.94 -2.71 0.33
C VAL A 40 7.11 -1.95 1.34
N PHE A 41 5.79 -1.98 1.14
CA PHE A 41 4.91 -1.34 2.09
C PHE A 41 3.59 -2.07 2.26
N GLU A 42 2.95 -1.79 3.39
CA GLU A 42 1.56 -2.06 3.63
C GLU A 42 0.79 -0.82 4.03
N THR A 43 -0.50 -0.86 3.74
CA THR A 43 -1.47 0.13 4.21
C THR A 43 -2.71 -0.62 4.65
N THR A 44 -3.16 -0.39 5.87
CA THR A 44 -4.39 -0.96 6.43
C THR A 44 -5.23 0.10 7.12
N GLY A 45 -6.55 -0.09 7.10
CA GLY A 45 -7.47 0.72 7.90
C GLY A 45 -7.33 0.42 9.38
N VAL A 46 -7.55 1.42 10.21
CA VAL A 46 -7.58 1.28 11.67
C VAL A 46 -9.00 1.57 12.15
N LEU A 47 -9.57 0.62 12.88
CA LEU A 47 -10.94 0.66 13.39
C LEU A 47 -10.86 0.52 14.90
N ASP A 48 -11.33 1.54 15.63
CA ASP A 48 -11.29 1.58 17.10
C ASP A 48 -9.89 1.24 17.69
N GLY A 49 -8.84 1.77 17.05
CA GLY A 49 -7.44 1.54 17.45
C GLY A 49 -6.86 0.19 17.01
N VAL A 50 -7.62 -0.63 16.27
CA VAL A 50 -7.20 -1.95 15.79
C VAL A 50 -6.97 -1.94 14.27
N PRO A 51 -5.77 -2.29 13.78
CA PRO A 51 -5.52 -2.44 12.36
C PRO A 51 -6.28 -3.63 11.77
N PHE A 52 -7.02 -3.39 10.69
CA PHE A 52 -7.80 -4.43 10.01
C PHE A 52 -6.88 -5.47 9.35
N ALA A 53 -7.19 -6.76 9.56
CA ALA A 53 -6.51 -7.90 8.94
C ALA A 53 -4.97 -7.85 9.02
N LEU A 54 -4.39 -7.29 10.09
CA LEU A 54 -2.94 -7.03 10.20
C LEU A 54 -2.08 -8.24 9.85
N THR A 55 -2.42 -9.43 10.35
CA THR A 55 -1.69 -10.66 10.05
C THR A 55 -1.60 -10.96 8.54
N ARG A 56 -2.68 -10.70 7.76
CA ARG A 56 -2.65 -10.87 6.29
C ARG A 56 -1.77 -9.82 5.62
N HIS A 57 -1.81 -8.58 6.10
CA HIS A 57 -0.93 -7.52 5.63
C HIS A 57 0.54 -7.84 5.89
N LEU A 58 0.91 -8.26 7.10
CA LEU A 58 2.30 -8.62 7.44
C LEU A 58 2.79 -9.83 6.63
N ALA A 59 1.92 -10.81 6.40
CA ALA A 59 2.26 -11.92 5.52
C ALA A 59 2.54 -11.46 4.07
N ARG A 60 1.76 -10.51 3.53
CA ARG A 60 2.02 -9.95 2.19
C ARG A 60 3.26 -9.04 2.16
N LEU A 61 3.53 -8.29 3.22
CA LEU A 61 4.75 -7.51 3.37
C LEU A 61 5.98 -8.43 3.28
N ALA A 62 5.99 -9.53 4.03
CA ALA A 62 7.06 -10.52 4.02
C ALA A 62 7.23 -11.21 2.66
N ARG A 63 6.12 -11.57 1.99
CA ARG A 63 6.15 -12.10 0.62
C ARG A 63 6.73 -11.09 -0.37
N SER A 64 6.34 -9.82 -0.27
CA SER A 64 6.84 -8.75 -1.14
C SER A 64 8.34 -8.52 -0.91
N ALA A 65 8.79 -8.50 0.35
CA ALA A 65 10.20 -8.37 0.71
C ALA A 65 11.03 -9.53 0.13
N THR A 66 10.56 -10.76 0.34
CA THR A 66 11.20 -11.96 -0.21
C THR A 66 11.24 -11.93 -1.74
N GLY A 67 10.15 -11.51 -2.39
CA GLY A 67 10.07 -11.38 -3.85
C GLY A 67 11.00 -10.31 -4.43
N LEU A 68 11.25 -9.22 -3.70
CA LEU A 68 12.30 -8.25 -4.04
C LEU A 68 13.71 -8.79 -3.77
N GLY A 69 13.84 -9.88 -3.01
CA GLY A 69 15.13 -10.38 -2.52
C GLY A 69 15.74 -9.54 -1.41
N ILE A 70 14.91 -8.83 -0.61
CA ILE A 70 15.35 -8.14 0.61
C ILE A 70 14.94 -8.98 1.83
N GLN A 71 15.78 -9.00 2.86
CA GLN A 71 15.43 -9.70 4.10
C GLN A 71 14.17 -9.06 4.71
N ALA A 72 13.15 -9.87 4.99
CA ALA A 72 11.95 -9.39 5.62
C ALA A 72 12.25 -8.88 7.05
N PRO A 73 11.58 -7.81 7.51
CA PRO A 73 11.68 -7.37 8.89
C PRO A 73 11.04 -8.40 9.81
N ASP A 74 11.52 -8.47 11.04
CA ASP A 74 10.92 -9.33 12.06
C ASP A 74 9.47 -8.92 12.35
N ASP A 75 8.56 -9.88 12.37
CA ASP A 75 7.11 -9.65 12.56
C ASP A 75 6.85 -9.04 13.94
N ALA A 76 7.50 -9.54 15.00
CA ALA A 76 7.32 -9.01 16.34
C ALA A 76 7.76 -7.54 16.43
N ARG A 77 8.92 -7.19 15.85
CA ARG A 77 9.38 -5.80 15.74
C ARG A 77 8.35 -4.88 15.07
N ILE A 78 7.68 -5.35 14.00
CA ILE A 78 6.65 -4.56 13.34
C ILE A 78 5.43 -4.39 14.26
N ARG A 79 5.00 -5.45 14.95
CA ARG A 79 3.84 -5.38 15.86
C ARG A 79 4.08 -4.44 17.04
N ASP A 80 5.29 -4.44 17.59
CA ASP A 80 5.68 -3.51 18.65
C ASP A 80 5.63 -2.07 18.14
N ALA A 81 6.20 -1.80 16.95
CA ALA A 81 6.13 -0.49 16.31
C ALA A 81 4.68 -0.04 16.03
N VAL A 82 3.80 -0.96 15.62
CA VAL A 82 2.38 -0.71 15.42
C VAL A 82 1.71 -0.32 16.74
N ALA A 83 2.00 -1.03 17.83
CA ALA A 83 1.46 -0.71 19.14
C ALA A 83 1.92 0.67 19.63
N GLU A 84 3.21 0.99 19.45
CA GLU A 84 3.78 2.29 19.82
C GLU A 84 3.15 3.45 19.03
N VAL A 85 3.05 3.33 17.70
CA VAL A 85 2.53 4.42 16.87
C VAL A 85 1.03 4.66 17.08
N LEU A 86 0.25 3.60 17.33
CA LEU A 86 -1.18 3.72 17.63
C LEU A 86 -1.45 4.19 19.07
N ALA A 87 -0.54 3.92 20.00
CA ALA A 87 -0.58 4.53 21.32
C ALA A 87 -0.34 6.05 21.24
N ALA A 88 0.51 6.50 20.31
CA ALA A 88 0.77 7.92 20.04
C ALA A 88 -0.34 8.61 19.22
N ASP A 89 -1.07 7.88 18.38
CA ASP A 89 -2.21 8.39 17.60
C ASP A 89 -3.44 7.49 17.73
N ARG A 90 -4.21 7.69 18.81
CA ARG A 90 -5.43 6.94 19.11
C ARG A 90 -6.58 7.21 18.12
N ARG A 91 -6.42 8.18 17.21
CA ARG A 91 -7.43 8.59 16.24
C ARG A 91 -7.05 8.22 14.80
N ALA A 92 -5.97 7.46 14.65
CA ALA A 92 -5.58 6.88 13.37
C ALA A 92 -6.77 6.12 12.76
N GLY A 93 -7.09 6.44 11.50
CA GLY A 93 -8.00 5.66 10.66
C GLY A 93 -7.26 4.86 9.58
N LEU A 94 -5.97 5.13 9.41
CA LEU A 94 -5.09 4.48 8.47
C LEU A 94 -3.71 4.28 9.11
N LEU A 95 -3.08 3.16 8.80
CA LEU A 95 -1.72 2.81 9.19
C LEU A 95 -0.95 2.39 7.94
N ARG A 96 0.21 3.02 7.73
CA ARG A 96 1.19 2.63 6.72
C ARG A 96 2.42 2.05 7.40
N ILE A 97 2.90 0.93 6.89
CA ILE A 97 4.13 0.25 7.29
C ILE A 97 5.03 0.21 6.06
N THR A 98 6.26 0.72 6.14
CA THR A 98 7.23 0.72 5.03
C THR A 98 8.53 0.08 5.49
N TRP A 99 9.07 -0.80 4.67
CA TRP A 99 10.36 -1.47 4.89
C TRP A 99 11.24 -1.27 3.66
N SER A 100 12.35 -0.55 3.81
CA SER A 100 13.33 -0.36 2.74
C SER A 100 14.43 -1.42 2.76
N SER A 101 15.22 -1.50 1.69
CA SER A 101 16.50 -2.22 1.71
C SER A 101 17.63 -1.49 2.45
N GLY A 102 17.37 -0.30 2.99
CA GLY A 102 18.32 0.49 3.77
C GLY A 102 19.20 1.42 2.92
N PRO A 103 20.23 2.04 3.53
CA PRO A 103 21.21 2.85 2.84
C PRO A 103 21.98 2.08 1.76
N GLY A 104 22.29 2.75 0.65
CA GLY A 104 23.12 2.17 -0.40
C GLY A 104 23.71 3.21 -1.36
N PRO A 105 24.48 2.76 -2.37
CA PRO A 105 25.08 3.65 -3.37
C PRO A 105 23.99 4.31 -4.24
N LEU A 106 24.33 5.37 -4.97
CA LEU A 106 23.34 6.08 -5.82
C LEU A 106 22.84 5.29 -7.05
N GLY A 107 23.39 4.10 -7.29
CA GLY A 107 22.98 3.19 -8.36
C GLY A 107 22.11 2.03 -7.84
N SER A 108 21.80 1.07 -8.71
CA SER A 108 20.88 -0.03 -8.40
C SER A 108 21.44 -1.13 -7.49
N GLY A 109 22.74 -1.12 -7.18
CA GLY A 109 23.34 -2.12 -6.29
C GLY A 109 23.00 -1.84 -4.84
N ARG A 110 22.52 -2.82 -4.09
CA ARG A 110 22.18 -2.66 -2.65
C ARG A 110 23.42 -2.41 -1.81
N GLY A 111 23.23 -1.75 -0.66
CA GLY A 111 24.22 -1.70 0.41
C GLY A 111 24.17 -2.94 1.30
N ASP A 112 25.04 -2.95 2.31
CA ASP A 112 25.13 -4.03 3.31
C ASP A 112 24.53 -3.63 4.68
N GLU A 113 24.00 -2.41 4.79
CA GLU A 113 23.36 -1.93 6.01
C GLU A 113 21.96 -2.53 6.20
N PRO A 114 21.44 -2.62 7.44
CA PRO A 114 20.07 -3.05 7.68
C PRO A 114 19.03 -2.16 7.00
N GLY A 115 17.87 -2.72 6.67
CA GLY A 115 16.73 -1.96 6.16
C GLY A 115 16.16 -0.98 7.19
N THR A 116 15.45 0.04 6.70
CA THR A 116 14.79 1.08 7.50
C THR A 116 13.31 0.74 7.66
N LEU A 117 12.82 0.64 8.91
CA LEU A 117 11.39 0.43 9.19
C LEU A 117 10.74 1.77 9.57
N VAL A 118 9.73 2.17 8.79
CA VAL A 118 8.97 3.41 9.01
C VAL A 118 7.49 3.13 9.07
N LEU A 119 6.83 3.64 10.11
CA LEU A 119 5.39 3.59 10.27
C LEU A 119 4.81 5.01 10.33
N SER A 120 3.67 5.20 9.67
CA SER A 120 2.94 6.47 9.69
C SER A 120 1.45 6.21 9.83
N THR A 121 0.78 7.02 10.66
CA THR A 121 -0.68 7.03 10.75
C THR A 121 -1.29 8.22 10.03
N GLY A 122 -2.58 8.13 9.73
CA GLY A 122 -3.32 9.22 9.12
C GLY A 122 -4.83 9.06 9.30
N PRO A 123 -5.62 10.04 8.82
CA PRO A 123 -7.06 9.91 8.79
C PRO A 123 -7.48 8.75 7.89
N GLY A 124 -8.59 8.11 8.23
CA GLY A 124 -9.19 7.09 7.37
C GLY A 124 -9.71 7.68 6.06
N ASN A 125 -9.83 6.82 5.04
CA ASN A 125 -10.41 7.21 3.77
C ASN A 125 -11.93 7.29 3.87
N VAL A 126 -12.53 8.33 3.30
CA VAL A 126 -13.98 8.43 3.11
C VAL A 126 -14.27 8.15 1.64
N TRP A 127 -14.84 6.98 1.37
CA TRP A 127 -15.23 6.60 0.02
C TRP A 127 -16.71 6.94 -0.22
N PRO A 128 -17.03 7.67 -1.30
CA PRO A 128 -18.40 7.88 -1.74
C PRO A 128 -19.03 6.59 -2.26
N ALA A 129 -20.37 6.56 -2.31
CA ALA A 129 -21.11 5.37 -2.77
C ALA A 129 -20.88 5.03 -4.25
N THR A 130 -20.65 6.04 -5.10
CA THR A 130 -20.41 5.89 -6.54
C THR A 130 -19.45 6.96 -7.02
N GLU A 131 -18.57 6.60 -7.95
CA GLU A 131 -17.53 7.47 -8.47
C GLU A 131 -17.23 7.24 -9.94
N ARG A 132 -16.53 8.20 -10.55
CA ARG A 132 -16.00 8.06 -11.91
C ARG A 132 -14.57 7.54 -11.87
N VAL A 133 -14.28 6.55 -12.71
CA VAL A 133 -12.94 6.00 -12.89
C VAL A 133 -12.45 6.22 -14.33
N HIS A 134 -11.15 6.38 -14.48
CA HIS A 134 -10.51 6.57 -15.79
C HIS A 134 -9.75 5.31 -16.21
N LEU A 135 -10.15 4.67 -17.32
CA LEU A 135 -9.33 3.63 -17.92
C LEU A 135 -8.12 4.26 -18.63
N GLY A 136 -6.94 4.09 -18.04
CA GLY A 136 -5.71 4.72 -18.51
C GLY A 136 -5.15 4.10 -19.80
N PRO A 137 -4.32 4.84 -20.55
CA PRO A 137 -3.66 4.33 -21.75
C PRO A 137 -2.43 3.45 -21.44
N TRP A 138 -1.95 3.45 -20.20
CA TRP A 138 -0.79 2.66 -19.76
C TRP A 138 -1.22 1.24 -19.35
N ALA A 139 -0.34 0.28 -19.60
CA ALA A 139 -0.54 -1.11 -19.25
C ALA A 139 0.34 -1.53 -18.06
N ARG A 140 -0.18 -2.40 -17.20
CA ARG A 140 0.62 -3.18 -16.25
C ARG A 140 1.32 -4.30 -16.98
N ASN A 141 2.61 -4.45 -16.72
CA ASN A 141 3.38 -5.57 -17.25
C ASN A 141 3.23 -6.78 -16.30
N GLU A 142 2.42 -7.75 -16.68
CA GLU A 142 2.21 -9.02 -15.97
C GLU A 142 3.46 -9.91 -15.93
N HIS A 143 4.50 -9.58 -16.69
CA HIS A 143 5.80 -10.26 -16.71
C HIS A 143 6.92 -9.46 -16.03
N GLY A 144 6.58 -8.33 -15.39
CA GLY A 144 7.56 -7.47 -14.72
C GLY A 144 8.21 -8.13 -13.50
N ALA A 145 9.44 -7.73 -13.18
CA ALA A 145 10.16 -8.22 -12.00
C ALA A 145 9.46 -7.90 -10.67
N LEU A 146 8.58 -6.89 -10.66
CA LEU A 146 7.84 -6.44 -9.48
C LEU A 146 6.39 -6.92 -9.47
N THR A 147 5.97 -7.69 -10.46
CA THR A 147 4.57 -8.10 -10.61
C THR A 147 4.10 -8.89 -9.38
N GLY A 148 2.95 -8.49 -8.83
CA GLY A 148 2.39 -9.09 -7.62
C GLY A 148 3.08 -8.67 -6.30
N LEU A 149 4.11 -7.82 -6.34
CA LEU A 149 4.79 -7.30 -5.15
C LEU A 149 4.28 -5.90 -4.80
N LYS A 150 4.05 -5.63 -3.51
CA LYS A 150 3.64 -4.31 -3.02
C LYS A 150 4.86 -3.46 -2.65
N THR A 151 5.45 -2.83 -3.64
CA THR A 151 6.75 -2.13 -3.52
C THR A 151 6.60 -0.62 -3.40
N THR A 152 7.64 0.11 -2.98
CA THR A 152 7.67 1.58 -2.99
C THR A 152 7.80 2.19 -4.40
N SER A 153 8.06 1.37 -5.42
CA SER A 153 8.13 1.77 -6.83
C SER A 153 6.74 2.05 -7.43
N TYR A 154 6.09 3.12 -6.97
CA TYR A 154 4.70 3.48 -7.25
C TYR A 154 4.53 4.73 -8.16
N ALA A 155 5.60 5.20 -8.80
CA ALA A 155 5.55 6.40 -9.63
C ALA A 155 4.56 6.31 -10.81
N GLU A 156 4.39 5.11 -11.39
CA GLU A 156 3.37 4.88 -12.42
C GLU A 156 1.94 5.05 -11.87
N ASN A 157 1.67 4.53 -10.68
CA ASN A 157 0.39 4.66 -9.98
C ASN A 157 0.09 6.13 -9.72
N ALA A 158 1.07 6.87 -9.16
CA ALA A 158 0.94 8.29 -8.86
C ALA A 158 0.67 9.12 -10.13
N LYS A 159 1.38 8.83 -11.22
CA LYS A 159 1.16 9.49 -12.52
C LYS A 159 -0.25 9.23 -13.07
N ALA A 160 -0.70 7.97 -13.06
CA ALA A 160 -2.01 7.59 -13.57
C ALA A 160 -3.14 8.22 -12.74
N LEU A 161 -3.02 8.20 -11.41
CA LEU A 161 -3.98 8.82 -10.50
C LEU A 161 -4.08 10.34 -10.73
N ALA A 162 -2.94 11.02 -10.89
CA ALA A 162 -2.93 12.44 -11.19
C ALA A 162 -3.61 12.78 -12.52
N VAL A 163 -3.53 11.89 -13.53
CA VAL A 163 -4.25 12.04 -14.81
C VAL A 163 -5.76 11.86 -14.60
N ALA A 164 -6.17 10.82 -13.87
CA ALA A 164 -7.58 10.57 -13.55
C ALA A 164 -8.21 11.78 -12.83
N HIS A 165 -7.52 12.35 -11.84
CA HIS A 165 -7.97 13.54 -11.13
C HIS A 165 -8.17 14.75 -12.06
N ARG A 166 -7.26 14.99 -13.02
CA ARG A 166 -7.43 16.07 -14.01
C ARG A 166 -8.64 15.87 -14.93
N LEU A 167 -9.09 14.63 -15.09
CA LEU A 167 -10.28 14.27 -15.87
C LEU A 167 -11.55 14.19 -15.01
N GLY A 168 -11.49 14.58 -13.73
CA GLY A 168 -12.62 14.52 -12.81
C GLY A 168 -13.02 13.09 -12.41
N CYS A 169 -12.07 12.16 -12.44
CA CYS A 169 -12.20 10.80 -11.93
C CYS A 169 -11.42 10.67 -10.61
N THR A 170 -11.82 9.77 -9.72
CA THR A 170 -11.16 9.55 -8.41
C THR A 170 -10.15 8.41 -8.41
N GLU A 171 -10.15 7.58 -9.45
CA GLU A 171 -9.23 6.46 -9.60
C GLU A 171 -8.92 6.21 -11.08
N ALA A 172 -7.74 5.67 -11.36
CA ALA A 172 -7.38 5.14 -12.68
C ALA A 172 -7.37 3.61 -12.66
N LEU A 173 -7.84 3.01 -13.75
CA LEU A 173 -7.76 1.58 -14.00
C LEU A 173 -6.69 1.29 -15.06
N PHE A 174 -6.02 0.16 -14.92
CA PHE A 174 -5.04 -0.36 -15.85
C PHE A 174 -5.56 -1.60 -16.56
N ARG A 175 -5.15 -1.74 -17.82
CA ARG A 175 -5.10 -3.04 -18.50
C ARG A 175 -3.73 -3.67 -18.30
N ASN A 176 -3.60 -4.97 -18.55
CA ASN A 176 -2.29 -5.62 -18.67
C ASN A 176 -1.74 -5.49 -20.11
N THR A 177 -0.56 -6.05 -20.41
CA THR A 177 0.03 -5.98 -21.75
C THR A 177 -0.70 -6.84 -22.79
N ALA A 178 -1.44 -7.86 -22.36
CA ALA A 178 -2.41 -8.57 -23.21
C ALA A 178 -3.69 -7.77 -23.53
N GLY A 179 -3.91 -6.62 -22.87
CA GLY A 179 -5.08 -5.76 -23.07
C GLY A 179 -6.30 -6.09 -22.20
N HIS A 180 -6.21 -7.08 -21.32
CA HIS A 180 -7.24 -7.44 -20.35
C HIS A 180 -7.24 -6.48 -19.16
N LEU A 181 -8.37 -6.37 -18.45
CA LEU A 181 -8.46 -5.56 -17.24
C LEU A 181 -7.54 -6.14 -16.14
N CYS A 182 -6.86 -5.28 -15.37
CA CYS A 182 -5.91 -5.70 -14.35
C CYS A 182 -6.32 -5.23 -12.95
N GLU A 183 -6.10 -3.94 -12.65
CA GLU A 183 -6.37 -3.34 -11.33
C GLU A 183 -6.41 -1.80 -11.43
N GLY A 184 -6.67 -1.11 -10.31
CA GLY A 184 -6.54 0.34 -10.18
C GLY A 184 -5.18 0.79 -9.68
N THR A 185 -5.02 2.09 -9.36
CA THR A 185 -3.76 2.61 -8.79
C THR A 185 -3.55 2.22 -7.34
N GLY A 186 -4.62 2.02 -6.57
CA GLY A 186 -4.58 1.57 -5.19
C GLY A 186 -5.59 0.48 -4.85
N THR A 187 -6.22 -0.13 -5.86
CA THR A 187 -7.44 -0.95 -5.72
C THR A 187 -7.40 -2.18 -6.62
N ASN A 188 -7.99 -3.29 -6.18
CA ASN A 188 -8.42 -4.35 -7.10
C ASN A 188 -9.81 -4.01 -7.64
N VAL A 189 -10.19 -4.60 -8.77
CA VAL A 189 -11.48 -4.37 -9.43
C VAL A 189 -12.34 -5.63 -9.41
N PHE A 190 -13.63 -5.43 -9.16
CA PHE A 190 -14.67 -6.45 -9.26
C PHE A 190 -15.78 -5.91 -10.15
N LEU A 191 -16.40 -6.79 -10.93
CA LEU A 191 -17.48 -6.48 -11.87
C LEU A 191 -18.61 -7.49 -11.68
N VAL A 192 -19.86 -7.08 -11.89
CA VAL A 192 -20.97 -8.03 -12.05
C VAL A 192 -21.25 -8.16 -13.54
N VAL A 193 -21.08 -9.36 -14.09
CA VAL A 193 -21.30 -9.67 -15.49
C VAL A 193 -22.20 -10.90 -15.57
N ASP A 194 -23.34 -10.78 -16.25
CA ASP A 194 -24.35 -11.85 -16.35
C ASP A 194 -24.74 -12.44 -14.98
N ASP A 195 -25.00 -11.55 -14.00
CA ASP A 195 -25.30 -11.88 -12.60
C ASP A 195 -24.19 -12.61 -11.82
N VAL A 196 -22.97 -12.70 -12.38
CA VAL A 196 -21.80 -13.29 -11.73
C VAL A 196 -20.83 -12.20 -11.29
N LEU A 197 -20.40 -12.24 -10.03
CA LEU A 197 -19.32 -11.40 -9.54
C LEU A 197 -17.97 -11.95 -10.05
N VAL A 198 -17.24 -11.14 -10.81
CA VAL A 198 -15.97 -11.50 -11.42
C VAL A 198 -14.85 -10.53 -11.05
N THR A 199 -13.61 -10.99 -11.05
CA THR A 199 -12.41 -10.18 -10.85
C THR A 199 -11.28 -10.68 -11.75
N PRO A 200 -10.36 -9.82 -12.22
CA PRO A 200 -9.18 -10.29 -12.96
C PRO A 200 -8.39 -11.33 -12.15
N PRO A 201 -7.91 -12.41 -12.79
CA PRO A 201 -7.04 -13.39 -12.14
C PRO A 201 -5.69 -12.75 -11.80
N LEU A 202 -4.96 -13.34 -10.84
CA LEU A 202 -3.60 -12.87 -10.51
C LEU A 202 -2.61 -12.97 -11.69
N SER A 203 -2.88 -13.85 -12.67
CA SER A 203 -2.13 -13.92 -13.92
C SER A 203 -2.20 -12.64 -14.76
N SER A 204 -3.19 -11.77 -14.53
CA SER A 204 -3.27 -10.44 -15.16
C SER A 204 -2.25 -9.45 -14.60
N GLY A 205 -1.46 -9.87 -13.60
CA GLY A 205 -0.42 -9.06 -12.97
C GLY A 205 -0.90 -8.14 -11.85
N CYS A 206 -2.18 -8.26 -11.46
CA CYS A 206 -2.73 -7.49 -10.36
C CYS A 206 -2.15 -7.95 -9.02
N LEU A 207 -2.14 -7.05 -8.04
CA LEU A 207 -1.73 -7.35 -6.70
C LEU A 207 -2.76 -8.29 -6.03
N ALA A 208 -2.29 -9.30 -5.31
CA ALA A 208 -3.13 -10.09 -4.41
C ALA A 208 -3.58 -9.24 -3.21
N GLY A 209 -4.65 -8.46 -3.40
CA GLY A 209 -5.28 -7.62 -2.39
C GLY A 209 -5.71 -8.39 -1.14
N VAL A 210 -5.43 -7.87 0.07
CA VAL A 210 -5.98 -8.47 1.30
C VAL A 210 -7.50 -8.41 1.30
N THR A 211 -8.09 -7.27 0.92
CA THR A 211 -9.55 -7.14 0.79
C THR A 211 -10.11 -8.00 -0.33
N ARG A 212 -9.38 -8.13 -1.46
CA ARG A 212 -9.74 -9.04 -2.56
C ARG A 212 -9.81 -10.48 -2.07
N ASP A 213 -8.76 -10.94 -1.40
CA ASP A 213 -8.63 -12.29 -0.84
C ASP A 213 -9.76 -12.59 0.15
N LEU A 214 -10.09 -11.64 1.03
CA LEU A 214 -11.24 -11.77 1.94
C LEU A 214 -12.57 -11.86 1.18
N LEU A 215 -12.78 -11.10 0.11
CA LEU A 215 -14.00 -11.20 -0.69
C LEU A 215 -14.13 -12.56 -1.39
N LEU A 216 -13.04 -13.10 -1.94
CA LEU A 216 -13.01 -14.44 -2.55
C LEU A 216 -13.37 -15.55 -1.55
N GLU A 217 -13.07 -15.36 -0.25
CA GLU A 217 -13.45 -16.31 0.80
C GLU A 217 -14.91 -16.18 1.23
N LEU A 218 -15.49 -14.99 1.14
CA LEU A 218 -16.78 -14.67 1.75
C LEU A 218 -17.96 -14.79 0.78
N VAL A 219 -17.72 -14.64 -0.52
CA VAL A 219 -18.76 -14.67 -1.55
C VAL A 219 -18.29 -15.41 -2.79
N ASP A 220 -19.23 -15.93 -3.57
CA ASP A 220 -18.91 -16.58 -4.84
C ASP A 220 -18.41 -15.55 -5.85
N VAL A 221 -17.12 -15.62 -6.16
CA VAL A 221 -16.45 -14.80 -7.17
C VAL A 221 -15.73 -15.69 -8.15
N VAL A 222 -15.85 -15.39 -9.44
CA VAL A 222 -15.09 -16.08 -10.48
C VAL A 222 -13.91 -15.21 -10.92
N GLU A 223 -12.70 -15.76 -10.82
CA GLU A 223 -11.53 -15.13 -11.45
C GLU A 223 -11.60 -15.32 -12.97
N ARG A 224 -11.66 -14.23 -13.73
CA ARG A 224 -11.81 -14.22 -15.19
C ARG A 224 -11.19 -12.98 -15.82
N ASP A 225 -10.59 -13.15 -16.99
CA ASP A 225 -10.10 -12.07 -17.85
C ASP A 225 -11.23 -11.19 -18.43
#